data_AF-A0A4S4BAB1-F1
#
_entry.id   AF-A0A4S4BAB1-F1
#
_cell.length_a   1.000
_cell.length_b   1.000
_cell.length_c   1.000
_cell.angle_alpha   90.00
_cell.angle_beta   90.00
_cell.angle_gamma   90.00
#
_symmetry.space_group_name_H-M   'P 1'
#
loop_
_entity.id
_entity.type
_entity.pdbx_description
1 polymer ?
#
loop_
_entity_poly.entity_id
_entity_poly.type
_entity_poly.pdbx_seq_one_letter_code
_entity_poly.pdbx_strand_id
1 'polypeptide(L)'
;MRRLRMTRIGPKSLTGTPARVRLEEMTVSAAPPSFSLHNQQTFETCIALTLQAVAAVEFGAVLSPVRLSGPVLVEFAEQVERHAGDVAALAGEWGLDLSGLGAGYYHQLAAGRDEPLQAAYHGLHAAAFLGLAGGATTAMLLSMVGYALRVLAGAEDRVCH
;
A
#
# COMPACT_ATOMS: atom_id res chain seq x y z
N MET A 1 -8.33 89.04 6.21
CA MET A 1 -7.41 89.32 7.34
C MET A 1 -6.77 88.01 7.80
N ARG A 2 -5.44 88.03 8.02
CA ARG A 2 -4.55 86.98 8.60
C ARG A 2 -4.37 85.70 7.75
N ARG A 3 -3.20 85.08 7.62
CA ARG A 3 -1.76 85.45 7.57
C ARG A 3 -1.08 84.15 7.07
N LEU A 4 -0.10 84.26 6.17
CA LEU A 4 0.76 83.17 5.69
C LEU A 4 1.40 82.35 6.83
N ARG A 5 1.53 81.03 6.62
CA ARG A 5 2.79 80.30 6.89
C ARG A 5 2.99 79.17 5.89
N MET A 6 3.93 79.38 4.97
CA MET A 6 4.68 78.31 4.31
C MET A 6 5.50 77.58 5.37
N THR A 7 5.47 76.25 5.34
CA THR A 7 6.48 75.42 6.02
C THR A 7 6.95 74.31 5.08
N ARG A 8 8.27 74.31 4.92
CA ARG A 8 9.18 73.48 4.13
C ARG A 8 8.72 72.07 3.74
N ILE A 9 8.91 71.80 2.45
CA ILE A 9 9.18 70.50 1.85
C ILE A 9 10.49 69.95 2.44
N GLY A 10 10.44 68.75 3.01
CA GLY A 10 11.60 67.92 3.32
C GLY A 10 11.35 66.51 2.80
N PRO A 11 12.30 65.87 2.09
CA PRO A 11 12.09 64.56 1.49
C PRO A 11 12.15 63.49 2.59
N LYS A 12 11.03 62.83 2.89
CA LYS A 12 11.07 61.57 3.65
C LYS A 12 11.33 60.44 2.68
N SER A 13 12.53 59.88 2.79
CA SER A 13 13.03 58.68 2.14
C SER A 13 11.96 57.58 2.06
N LEU A 14 11.58 57.24 0.83
CA LEU A 14 10.83 56.03 0.48
C LEU A 14 11.81 54.86 0.44
N THR A 15 12.06 54.24 1.59
CA THR A 15 12.75 52.94 1.67
C THR A 15 12.06 52.08 2.72
N GLY A 16 10.86 51.61 2.37
CA GLY A 16 10.15 50.55 3.08
C GLY A 16 9.97 49.39 2.12
N THR A 17 10.93 48.46 2.11
CA THR A 17 10.84 47.17 1.44
C THR A 17 9.54 46.49 1.87
N PRO A 18 8.66 46.01 0.96
CA PRO A 18 7.50 45.25 1.39
C PRO A 18 8.00 43.96 2.06
N ALA A 19 7.64 43.80 3.33
CA ALA A 19 7.87 42.57 4.06
C ALA A 19 7.19 41.43 3.29
N ARG A 20 8.01 40.56 2.67
CA ARG A 20 7.55 39.26 2.20
C ARG A 20 7.00 38.54 3.42
N VAL A 21 5.67 38.43 3.50
CA VAL A 21 5.02 37.44 4.34
C VAL A 21 5.53 36.10 3.85
N ARG A 22 6.48 35.54 4.59
CA ARG A 22 6.93 34.17 4.41
C ARG A 22 5.74 33.32 4.85
N LEU A 23 4.93 32.87 3.89
CA LEU A 23 4.12 31.68 4.13
C LEU A 23 5.13 30.57 4.38
N GLU A 24 5.41 30.32 5.66
CA GLU A 24 5.96 29.04 6.06
C GLU A 24 4.87 28.02 5.76
N GLU A 25 4.96 27.43 4.56
CA GLU A 25 4.35 26.16 4.26
C GLU A 25 4.77 25.22 5.38
N MET A 26 3.90 25.03 6.38
CA MET A 26 3.95 23.88 7.28
C MET A 26 3.65 22.64 6.44
N THR A 27 4.59 22.28 5.58
CA THR A 27 4.73 20.91 5.13
C THR A 27 5.14 20.15 6.38
N VAL A 28 4.15 19.61 7.08
CA VAL A 28 4.38 18.54 8.06
C VAL A 28 4.97 17.40 7.25
N SER A 29 6.29 17.39 7.14
CA SER A 29 7.05 16.22 6.71
C SER A 29 6.85 15.20 7.83
N ALA A 30 5.76 14.43 7.74
CA ALA A 30 5.62 13.23 8.53
C ALA A 30 6.81 12.37 8.14
N ALA A 31 7.78 12.25 9.04
CA ALA A 31 8.85 11.29 8.87
C ALA A 31 8.17 9.94 8.57
N PRO A 32 8.55 9.24 7.49
CA PRO A 32 7.94 7.96 7.18
C PRO A 32 8.07 7.06 8.41
N PRO A 33 7.03 6.28 8.74
CA PRO A 33 7.09 5.36 9.87
C PRO A 33 8.37 4.52 9.73
N SER A 34 9.23 4.59 10.75
CA SER A 34 10.46 3.81 10.76
C SER A 34 10.12 2.38 11.17
N PHE A 35 10.02 1.49 10.19
CA PHE A 35 9.89 0.06 10.45
C PHE A 35 11.23 -0.53 10.89
N SER A 36 11.19 -1.58 11.70
CA SER A 36 12.40 -2.33 12.00
C SER A 36 12.94 -2.95 10.70
N LEU A 37 14.26 -2.99 10.54
CA LEU A 37 14.89 -3.62 9.38
C LEU A 37 14.46 -5.08 9.21
N HIS A 38 14.22 -5.78 10.32
CA HIS A 38 13.67 -7.13 10.33
C HIS A 38 12.29 -7.20 9.68
N ASN A 39 11.35 -6.32 10.06
CA ASN A 39 10.00 -6.33 9.50
C ASN A 39 10.02 -6.01 8.00
N GLN A 40 10.89 -5.07 7.58
CA GLN A 40 11.06 -4.73 6.17
C GLN A 40 11.57 -5.94 5.37
N GLN A 41 12.58 -6.65 5.86
CA GLN A 41 13.12 -7.85 5.21
C GLN A 41 12.09 -8.99 5.14
N THR A 42 11.33 -9.19 6.21
CA THR A 42 10.24 -10.19 6.23
C THR A 42 9.18 -9.85 5.18
N PHE A 43 8.78 -8.59 5.07
CA PHE A 43 7.84 -8.12 4.05
C PHE A 43 8.36 -8.34 2.63
N GLU A 44 9.59 -7.90 2.33
CA GLU A 44 10.21 -8.10 1.02
C GLU A 44 10.33 -9.58 0.65
N THR A 45 10.67 -10.43 1.62
CA THR A 45 10.73 -11.88 1.44
C THR A 45 9.35 -12.46 1.12
N CYS A 46 8.31 -12.03 1.84
CA CYS A 46 6.93 -12.45 1.56
C CYS A 46 6.51 -12.05 0.15
N ILE A 47 6.77 -10.82 -0.27
CA ILE A 47 6.47 -10.34 -1.64
C ILE A 47 7.20 -11.21 -2.68
N ALA A 48 8.50 -11.44 -2.49
CA ALA A 48 9.32 -12.21 -3.43
C ALA A 48 8.83 -13.66 -3.56
N LEU A 49 8.56 -14.35 -2.45
CA LEU A 49 8.07 -15.73 -2.46
C LEU A 49 6.68 -15.83 -3.08
N THR A 50 5.80 -14.87 -2.79
CA THR A 50 4.45 -14.84 -3.38
C THR A 50 4.53 -14.61 -4.89
N LEU A 51 5.42 -13.73 -5.35
CA LEU A 51 5.64 -13.49 -6.77
C LEU A 51 6.18 -14.74 -7.47
N GLN A 52 7.10 -15.46 -6.82
CA GLN A 52 7.60 -16.73 -7.33
C GLN A 52 6.49 -17.79 -7.46
N ALA A 53 5.58 -17.87 -6.47
CA ALA A 53 4.44 -18.77 -6.54
C ALA A 53 3.48 -18.40 -7.69
N VAL A 54 3.13 -17.12 -7.83
CA VAL A 54 2.30 -16.60 -8.93
C VAL A 54 2.94 -16.90 -10.29
N ALA A 55 4.24 -16.62 -10.44
CA ALA A 55 4.98 -16.90 -11.66
C ALA A 55 5.05 -18.41 -11.97
N ALA A 56 5.17 -19.26 -10.95
CA ALA A 56 5.17 -20.71 -11.14
C ALA A 56 3.80 -21.24 -11.60
N VAL A 57 2.69 -20.60 -11.21
CA VAL A 57 1.36 -20.90 -11.77
C VAL A 57 1.28 -20.46 -13.23
N GLU A 58 1.70 -19.23 -13.54
CA GLU A 58 1.65 -18.64 -14.89
C GLU A 58 2.48 -19.44 -15.89
N PHE A 59 3.75 -19.65 -15.56
CA PHE A 59 4.73 -20.23 -16.46
C PHE A 59 4.89 -21.75 -16.30
N GLY A 60 4.24 -22.36 -15.30
CA GLY A 60 4.34 -23.80 -15.04
C GLY A 60 3.99 -24.64 -16.26
N ALA A 61 3.01 -24.23 -17.07
CA ALA A 61 2.66 -24.96 -18.30
C ALA A 61 3.77 -24.96 -19.37
N VAL A 62 4.67 -23.97 -19.34
CA VAL A 62 5.69 -23.73 -20.38
C VAL A 62 7.09 -24.13 -19.90
N LEU A 63 7.39 -23.94 -18.61
CA LEU A 63 8.76 -24.02 -18.07
C LEU A 63 9.06 -25.27 -17.26
N SER A 64 8.07 -26.02 -16.76
CA SER A 64 8.33 -27.20 -15.93
C SER A 64 7.19 -28.22 -15.96
N PRO A 65 7.46 -29.53 -16.01
CA PRO A 65 6.41 -30.55 -15.83
C PRO A 65 5.80 -30.53 -14.41
N VAL A 66 6.44 -29.86 -13.46
CA VAL A 66 5.96 -29.71 -12.08
C VAL A 66 5.09 -28.46 -11.97
N ARG A 67 3.78 -28.64 -11.99
CA ARG A 67 2.82 -27.59 -11.61
C ARG A 67 2.72 -27.52 -10.09
N LEU A 68 2.58 -26.31 -9.55
CA LEU A 68 2.17 -26.15 -8.15
C LEU A 68 0.82 -26.84 -7.95
N SER A 69 0.76 -27.75 -6.99
CA SER A 69 -0.48 -28.45 -6.68
C SER A 69 -1.44 -27.52 -5.94
N GLY A 70 -2.75 -27.77 -6.05
CA GLY A 70 -3.77 -27.02 -5.31
C GLY A 70 -3.48 -26.93 -3.80
N PRO A 71 -3.10 -28.03 -3.10
CA PRO A 71 -2.71 -27.96 -1.69
C PRO A 71 -1.55 -27.01 -1.41
N VAL A 72 -0.51 -27.01 -2.24
CA VAL A 72 0.62 -26.10 -2.08
C VAL A 72 0.20 -24.64 -2.27
N LEU A 73 -0.70 -24.36 -3.22
CA LEU A 73 -1.25 -23.01 -3.41
C LEU A 73 -2.08 -22.55 -2.20
N VAL A 74 -2.81 -23.46 -1.55
CA VAL A 74 -3.54 -23.14 -0.30
C VAL A 74 -2.57 -22.84 0.83
N GLU A 75 -1.50 -23.62 1.01
CA GLU A 75 -0.47 -23.35 2.03
C GLU A 75 0.19 -21.97 1.81
N PHE A 76 0.48 -21.62 0.55
CA PHE A 76 0.96 -20.29 0.20
C PHE A 76 -0.07 -19.20 0.51
N ALA A 77 -1.34 -19.40 0.16
CA ALA A 77 -2.41 -18.46 0.47
C ALA A 77 -2.50 -18.18 1.97
N GLU A 78 -2.46 -19.22 2.81
CA GLU A 78 -2.47 -19.08 4.27
C GLU A 78 -1.24 -18.32 4.79
N GLN A 79 -0.05 -18.53 4.19
CA GLN A 79 1.14 -17.75 4.55
C GLN A 79 0.97 -16.27 4.23
N VAL A 80 0.43 -15.95 3.05
CA VAL A 80 0.17 -14.57 2.64
C VAL A 80 -0.87 -13.91 3.55
N GLU A 81 -1.94 -14.63 3.91
CA GLU A 81 -3.00 -14.16 4.82
C GLU A 81 -2.46 -13.94 6.24
N ARG A 82 -1.63 -14.84 6.77
CA ARG A 82 -0.93 -14.60 8.04
C ARG A 82 -0.08 -13.34 7.98
N HIS A 83 0.66 -13.16 6.89
CA HIS A 83 1.49 -11.97 6.73
C HIS A 83 0.66 -10.68 6.59
N ALA A 84 -0.51 -10.75 5.95
CA ALA A 84 -1.46 -9.64 5.93
C ALA A 84 -1.89 -9.25 7.37
N GLY A 85 -2.15 -10.25 8.22
CA GLY A 85 -2.41 -10.05 9.65
C GLY A 85 -1.26 -9.36 10.37
N ASP A 86 -0.02 -9.79 10.14
CA ASP A 86 1.17 -9.16 10.72
C ASP A 86 1.31 -7.69 10.29
N VAL A 87 1.08 -7.40 9.00
CA VAL A 87 1.14 -6.03 8.46
C VAL A 87 0.05 -5.15 9.08
N ALA A 88 -1.17 -5.65 9.25
CA ALA A 88 -2.24 -4.93 9.93
C ALA A 88 -1.91 -4.68 11.41
N ALA A 89 -1.35 -5.67 12.10
CA ALA A 89 -0.92 -5.52 13.49
C ALA A 89 0.18 -4.45 13.63
N LEU A 90 1.16 -4.43 12.72
CA LEU A 90 2.19 -3.38 12.67
C LEU A 90 1.61 -1.99 12.41
N ALA A 91 0.49 -1.90 11.69
CA ALA A 91 -0.24 -0.66 11.45
C ALA A 91 -1.17 -0.24 12.62
N GLY A 92 -1.29 -1.07 13.66
CA GLY A 92 -2.20 -0.81 14.79
C GLY A 92 -3.64 -1.28 14.57
N GLU A 93 -3.91 -2.07 13.53
CA GLU A 93 -5.25 -2.43 13.05
C GLU A 93 -5.57 -3.93 13.24
N TRP A 94 -5.44 -4.41 14.48
CA TRP A 94 -5.45 -5.84 14.86
C TRP A 94 -6.82 -6.51 14.71
N GLY A 95 -7.89 -5.72 14.61
CA GLY A 95 -9.28 -6.19 14.56
C GLY A 95 -9.92 -6.13 13.17
N LEU A 96 -9.14 -5.83 12.12
CA LEU A 96 -9.67 -5.81 10.76
C LEU A 96 -10.07 -7.22 10.32
N ASP A 97 -11.29 -7.35 9.77
CA ASP A 97 -11.70 -8.53 9.02
C ASP A 97 -11.01 -8.54 7.65
N LEU A 98 -9.72 -8.87 7.65
CA LEU A 98 -8.90 -8.91 6.44
C LEU A 98 -9.43 -9.93 5.44
N SER A 99 -9.95 -11.06 5.92
CA SER A 99 -10.52 -12.10 5.06
C SER A 99 -11.71 -11.56 4.27
N GLY A 100 -12.68 -10.94 4.95
CA GLY A 100 -13.85 -10.32 4.32
C GLY A 100 -13.47 -9.15 3.41
N LEU A 101 -12.54 -8.29 3.83
CA LEU A 101 -12.06 -7.16 3.03
C LEU A 101 -11.32 -7.63 1.77
N GLY A 102 -10.46 -8.64 1.90
CA GLY A 102 -9.69 -9.22 0.80
C GLY A 102 -10.59 -9.88 -0.23
N ALA A 103 -11.54 -10.71 0.20
CA ALA A 103 -12.52 -11.35 -0.67
C ALA A 103 -13.43 -10.31 -1.35
N GLY A 104 -13.92 -9.32 -0.61
CA GLY A 104 -14.73 -8.23 -1.15
C GLY A 104 -13.97 -7.44 -2.23
N TYR A 105 -12.72 -7.09 -1.98
CA TYR A 105 -11.89 -6.38 -2.95
C TYR A 105 -11.53 -7.26 -4.16
N TYR A 106 -11.27 -8.55 -3.95
CA TYR A 106 -11.09 -9.50 -5.05
C TYR A 106 -12.29 -9.48 -6.00
N HIS A 107 -13.51 -9.62 -5.48
CA HIS A 107 -14.72 -9.65 -6.30
C HIS A 107 -14.95 -8.34 -7.06
N GLN A 108 -14.63 -7.19 -6.45
CA GLN A 108 -14.67 -5.89 -7.13
C GLN A 108 -13.68 -5.83 -8.30
N LEU A 109 -12.47 -6.35 -8.12
CA LEU A 109 -11.43 -6.35 -9.15
C LEU A 109 -11.76 -7.37 -10.27
N ALA A 110 -12.21 -8.56 -9.89
CA ALA A 110 -12.55 -9.65 -10.79
C ALA A 110 -13.77 -9.32 -11.67
N ALA A 111 -14.72 -8.52 -11.17
CA ALA A 111 -15.86 -8.06 -11.95
C ALA A 111 -15.48 -7.27 -13.23
N GLY A 112 -14.25 -6.74 -13.30
CA GLY A 112 -13.72 -6.08 -14.51
C GLY A 112 -12.61 -6.85 -15.23
N ARG A 113 -12.08 -7.93 -14.64
CA ARG A 113 -10.89 -8.67 -15.11
C ARG A 113 -11.04 -10.13 -14.70
N ASP A 114 -11.52 -10.96 -15.62
CA ASP A 114 -12.02 -12.32 -15.37
C ASP A 114 -10.89 -13.36 -15.15
N GLU A 115 -9.80 -12.99 -14.46
CA GLU A 115 -8.64 -13.87 -14.24
C GLU A 115 -8.05 -13.74 -12.82
N PRO A 116 -8.19 -14.76 -11.95
CA PRO A 116 -7.65 -14.76 -10.59
C PRO A 116 -6.13 -14.53 -10.54
N LEU A 117 -5.41 -15.00 -11.55
CA LEU A 117 -3.96 -14.83 -11.67
C LEU A 117 -3.56 -13.36 -11.87
N GLN A 118 -4.29 -12.63 -12.71
CA GLN A 118 -4.06 -11.20 -12.91
C GLN A 118 -4.42 -10.40 -11.66
N ALA A 119 -5.49 -10.79 -10.96
CA ALA A 119 -5.85 -10.18 -9.68
C ALA A 119 -4.73 -10.33 -8.64
N ALA A 120 -4.18 -11.54 -8.49
CA ALA A 120 -3.06 -11.81 -7.61
C ALA A 120 -1.83 -10.97 -8.00
N TYR A 121 -1.47 -10.92 -9.28
CA TYR A 121 -0.32 -10.11 -9.74
C TYR A 121 -0.52 -8.61 -9.45
N HIS A 122 -1.71 -8.07 -9.75
CA HIS A 122 -2.00 -6.67 -9.52
C HIS A 122 -2.00 -6.30 -8.03
N GLY A 123 -2.65 -7.12 -7.20
CA GLY A 123 -2.68 -6.95 -5.75
C GLY A 123 -1.27 -6.98 -5.16
N LEU A 124 -0.47 -7.94 -5.58
CA LEU A 124 0.90 -8.09 -5.11
C LEU A 124 1.79 -6.90 -5.52
N HIS A 125 1.66 -6.44 -6.76
CA HIS A 125 2.39 -5.26 -7.24
C HIS A 125 2.00 -3.99 -6.47
N ALA A 126 0.70 -3.79 -6.24
CA ALA A 126 0.21 -2.66 -5.45
C ALA A 126 0.69 -2.73 -3.99
N ALA A 127 0.66 -3.91 -3.38
CA ALA A 127 1.18 -4.13 -2.03
C ALA A 127 2.69 -3.83 -1.95
N ALA A 128 3.48 -4.33 -2.91
CA ALA A 128 4.91 -4.06 -2.98
C ALA A 128 5.23 -2.57 -3.16
N PHE A 129 4.44 -1.86 -3.97
CA PHE A 129 4.58 -0.42 -4.17
C PHE A 129 4.29 0.39 -2.90
N LEU A 130 3.21 0.05 -2.19
CA LEU A 130 2.84 0.72 -0.94
C LEU A 130 3.78 0.37 0.21
N GLY A 131 4.30 -0.87 0.23
CA GLY A 131 5.15 -1.39 1.29
C GLY A 131 4.45 -1.41 2.65
N LEU A 132 5.24 -1.55 3.71
CA LEU A 132 4.73 -1.48 5.09
C LEU A 132 4.08 -0.11 5.42
N ALA A 133 4.53 0.96 4.77
CA ALA A 133 3.97 2.30 4.97
C ALA A 133 2.50 2.42 4.53
N GLY A 134 2.03 1.54 3.64
CA GLY A 134 0.61 1.46 3.27
C GLY A 134 -0.30 0.84 4.34
N GLY A 135 0.26 0.28 5.41
CA GLY A 135 -0.47 -0.21 6.58
C GLY A 135 -1.63 -1.14 6.25
N ALA A 136 -2.82 -0.80 6.73
CA ALA A 136 -4.05 -1.57 6.51
C ALA A 136 -4.39 -1.81 5.03
N THR A 137 -4.07 -0.86 4.14
CA THR A 137 -4.29 -1.03 2.70
C THR A 137 -3.38 -2.11 2.14
N THR A 138 -2.10 -2.12 2.54
CA THR A 138 -1.17 -3.19 2.15
C THR A 138 -1.63 -4.55 2.68
N ALA A 139 -2.09 -4.61 3.94
CA ALA A 139 -2.65 -5.82 4.53
C ALA A 139 -3.88 -6.33 3.75
N MET A 140 -4.84 -5.45 3.44
CA MET A 140 -6.01 -5.80 2.62
C MET A 140 -5.61 -6.36 1.25
N LEU A 141 -4.64 -5.72 0.58
CA LEU A 141 -4.15 -6.18 -0.73
C LEU A 141 -3.49 -7.55 -0.64
N LEU A 142 -2.68 -7.81 0.38
CA LEU A 142 -2.10 -9.13 0.62
C LEU A 142 -3.20 -10.17 0.91
N SER A 143 -4.20 -9.83 1.72
CA SER A 143 -5.33 -10.74 1.98
C SER A 143 -6.13 -11.04 0.70
N MET A 144 -6.30 -10.05 -0.18
CA MET A 144 -6.89 -10.25 -1.51
C MET A 144 -6.05 -11.19 -2.37
N VAL A 145 -4.72 -11.06 -2.34
CA VAL A 145 -3.81 -12.00 -3.03
C VAL A 145 -3.97 -13.42 -2.49
N GLY A 146 -4.03 -13.59 -1.17
CA GLY A 146 -4.31 -14.89 -0.54
C GLY A 146 -5.61 -15.50 -1.05
N TYR A 147 -6.69 -14.71 -1.09
CA TYR A 147 -7.97 -15.14 -1.66
C TYR A 147 -7.85 -15.56 -3.14
N ALA A 148 -7.18 -14.76 -3.97
CA ALA A 148 -6.96 -15.08 -5.38
C ALA A 148 -6.19 -16.40 -5.58
N LEU A 149 -5.20 -16.68 -4.72
CA LEU A 149 -4.47 -17.95 -4.72
C LEU A 149 -5.37 -19.14 -4.35
N ARG A 150 -6.32 -18.97 -3.42
CA ARG A 150 -7.33 -19.99 -3.10
C ARG A 150 -8.26 -20.25 -4.27
N VAL A 151 -8.67 -19.21 -5.01
CA VAL A 151 -9.48 -19.36 -6.23
C VAL A 151 -8.70 -20.14 -7.28
N LEU A 152 -7.41 -19.83 -7.50
CA LEU A 152 -6.53 -20.60 -8.40
C LEU A 152 -6.39 -22.07 -7.99
N ALA A 153 -6.43 -22.35 -6.68
CA ALA A 153 -6.40 -23.70 -6.15
C ALA A 153 -7.76 -24.43 -6.19
N GLY A 154 -8.86 -23.75 -6.54
CA GLY A 154 -10.23 -24.29 -6.45
C GLY A 154 -10.70 -24.52 -5.01
N ALA A 155 -10.25 -23.68 -4.06
CA ALA A 155 -10.43 -23.86 -2.62
C ALA A 155 -10.92 -22.58 -1.90
N GLU A 156 -11.69 -21.74 -2.59
CA GLU A 156 -12.21 -20.46 -2.08
C GLU A 156 -13.03 -20.60 -0.78
N ASP A 157 -13.74 -21.71 -0.60
CA ASP A 157 -14.54 -21.99 0.62
C ASP A 157 -13.73 -22.51 1.82
N ARG A 158 -12.42 -22.78 1.68
CA ARG A 158 -11.61 -23.43 2.72
C ARG A 158 -10.90 -22.44 3.64
N VAL A 159 -11.61 -21.49 4.23
CA VAL A 159 -11.03 -20.65 5.29
C VAL A 159 -11.05 -21.43 6.60
N CYS A 160 -9.92 -22.00 6.99
CA CYS A 160 -9.78 -22.64 8.30
C CYS A 160 -9.49 -21.56 9.35
N HIS A 161 -10.47 -21.32 10.23
CA HIS A 161 -10.34 -20.52 11.45
C HIS A 161 -9.61 -21.30 12.55
#